data_AF-A0A1H7YVG1-F1
#
_entry.id   AF-A0A1H7YVG1-F1
#
_cell.length_a   1.000
_cell.length_b   1.000
_cell.length_c   1.000
_cell.angle_alpha   90.00
_cell.angle_beta   90.00
_cell.angle_gamma   90.00
#
_symmetry.space_group_name_H-M   'P 1'
#
loop_
_entity.id
_entity.type
_entity.pdbx_description
1 polymer ?
#
loop_
_entity_poly.entity_id
_entity_poly.type
_entity_poly.pdbx_seq_one_letter_code
_entity_poly.pdbx_strand_id
1 'polypeptide(L)'
;MDRIQELAFVFPQNTEAEREWGAQFSNILEGIPSSRLGSTALPRIAFRWEKVALPTVSWSNITDSENTFPLGHAVDQLVSVQEEAMSIEQLYRRLEGRLIGMDHAGINIPAASMPPLKWKDMLVELAKRAALYRYPGEDWPFIIPAEEEEFATDITNFSIKRTPKFELVYDQYTNVPIFQFALETDLTRDELENLFPDPIGFAIPGLDEIFRSLFIRHPWEGEMAIRFDLYYKPTSNELSDWETGEWLVVSGGRM
;
A
#
# COMPACT_ATOMS: atom_id res chain seq x y z
N MET A 1 -10.86 23.42 3.45
CA MET A 1 -10.92 22.33 4.45
C MET A 1 -9.56 21.65 4.45
N ASP A 2 -8.99 21.33 5.61
CA ASP A 2 -7.61 20.83 5.73
C ASP A 2 -7.52 19.32 5.43
N ARG A 3 -7.65 18.97 4.15
CA ARG A 3 -7.63 17.58 3.67
C ARG A 3 -6.20 17.17 3.36
N ILE A 4 -5.86 15.92 3.67
CA ILE A 4 -4.63 15.32 3.19
C ILE A 4 -4.66 15.34 1.66
N GLN A 5 -3.69 16.04 1.07
CA GLN A 5 -3.52 16.11 -0.38
C GLN A 5 -2.77 14.89 -0.88
N GLU A 6 -1.73 14.50 -0.15
CA GLU A 6 -0.80 13.48 -0.57
C GLU A 6 -0.37 12.59 0.60
N LEU A 7 -0.29 11.29 0.32
CA LEU A 7 0.39 10.28 1.12
C LEU A 7 1.62 9.83 0.32
N ALA A 8 2.80 10.20 0.81
CA ALA A 8 4.06 10.00 0.09
C ALA A 8 4.88 8.89 0.73
N PHE A 9 5.21 7.85 -0.04
CA PHE A 9 6.30 6.94 0.29
C PHE A 9 7.60 7.60 -0.13
N VAL A 10 8.45 7.93 0.85
CA VAL A 10 9.72 8.61 0.64
C VAL A 10 10.85 7.60 0.84
N PHE A 11 11.57 7.30 -0.23
CA PHE A 11 12.69 6.37 -0.23
C PHE A 11 14.04 7.13 -0.19
N PRO A 12 15.01 6.63 0.59
CA PRO A 12 16.40 7.09 0.53
C PRO A 12 17.01 6.99 -0.87
N GLN A 13 17.93 7.92 -1.20
CA GLN A 13 18.77 7.88 -2.39
C GLN A 13 20.24 8.29 -2.11
N ASN A 14 20.71 8.02 -0.89
CA ASN A 14 22.04 8.40 -0.42
C ASN A 14 23.13 7.54 -1.07
N THR A 15 22.87 6.25 -1.24
CA THR A 15 23.82 5.28 -1.80
C THR A 15 23.51 4.93 -3.26
N GLU A 16 24.47 4.28 -3.93
CA GLU A 16 24.25 3.77 -5.29
C GLU A 16 23.20 2.67 -5.33
N ALA A 17 23.25 1.71 -4.40
CA ALA A 17 22.27 0.64 -4.27
C ALA A 17 20.83 1.18 -4.06
N GLU A 18 20.67 2.24 -3.27
CA GLU A 18 19.38 2.93 -3.09
C GLU A 18 18.87 3.57 -4.37
N ARG A 19 19.74 4.24 -5.14
CA ARG A 19 19.36 4.84 -6.43
C ARG A 19 19.02 3.79 -7.47
N GLU A 20 19.78 2.70 -7.54
CA GLU A 20 19.51 1.59 -8.45
C GLU A 20 18.18 0.90 -8.12
N TRP A 21 17.95 0.59 -6.84
CA TRP A 21 16.68 0.02 -6.40
C TRP A 21 15.52 0.97 -6.71
N GLY A 22 15.69 2.26 -6.42
CA GLY A 22 14.71 3.30 -6.70
C GLY A 22 14.35 3.40 -8.18
N ALA A 23 15.34 3.34 -9.08
CA ALA A 23 15.10 3.36 -10.52
C ALA A 23 14.28 2.15 -10.99
N GLN A 24 14.56 0.95 -10.49
CA GLN A 24 13.78 -0.25 -10.84
C GLN A 24 12.35 -0.18 -10.30
N PHE A 25 12.16 0.34 -9.08
CA PHE A 25 10.84 0.58 -8.52
C PHE A 25 10.06 1.62 -9.35
N SER A 26 10.70 2.71 -9.78
CA SER A 26 10.09 3.67 -10.71
C SER A 26 9.64 3.02 -12.01
N ASN A 27 10.46 2.13 -12.61
CA ASN A 27 10.09 1.44 -13.84
C ASN A 27 8.85 0.55 -13.66
N ILE A 28 8.68 -0.08 -12.50
CA ILE A 28 7.46 -0.83 -12.17
C ILE A 28 6.26 0.12 -12.13
N LEU A 29 6.39 1.26 -11.45
CA LEU A 29 5.31 2.24 -11.32
C LEU A 29 4.94 2.87 -12.68
N GLU A 30 5.91 3.15 -13.54
CA GLU A 30 5.69 3.66 -14.91
C GLU A 30 4.95 2.64 -15.79
N GLY A 31 5.11 1.34 -15.50
CA GLY A 31 4.38 0.27 -16.16
C GLY A 31 2.90 0.18 -15.77
N ILE A 32 2.45 0.92 -14.75
CA ILE A 32 1.06 0.92 -14.30
C ILE A 32 0.30 2.00 -15.10
N PRO A 33 -0.74 1.63 -15.88
CA PRO A 33 -1.58 2.60 -16.55
C PRO A 33 -2.18 3.59 -15.53
N SER A 34 -2.05 4.89 -15.78
CA SER A 34 -2.68 5.90 -14.93
C SER A 34 -4.20 5.75 -14.98
N SER A 35 -4.79 5.26 -13.90
CA SER A 35 -6.22 4.99 -13.78
C SER A 35 -7.06 6.26 -13.59
N ARG A 36 -6.43 7.44 -13.45
CA ARG A 36 -7.11 8.66 -12.98
C ARG A 36 -6.86 9.90 -13.85
N LEU A 37 -7.11 9.79 -15.15
CA LEU A 37 -7.26 11.00 -15.97
C LEU A 37 -8.51 11.77 -15.50
N GLY A 38 -8.30 12.87 -14.77
CA GLY A 38 -9.34 13.87 -14.45
C GLY A 38 -9.99 13.82 -13.07
N SER A 39 -9.64 12.88 -12.17
CA SER A 39 -10.17 12.88 -10.79
C SER A 39 -9.46 13.91 -9.91
N THR A 40 -10.23 14.60 -9.06
CA THR A 40 -9.74 15.50 -8.01
C THR A 40 -9.76 14.84 -6.62
N ALA A 41 -10.04 13.53 -6.56
CA ALA A 41 -10.15 12.79 -5.32
C ALA A 41 -8.81 12.74 -4.57
N LEU A 42 -8.91 12.88 -3.24
CA LEU A 42 -7.78 12.95 -2.33
C LEU A 42 -7.94 11.94 -1.17
N PRO A 43 -6.82 11.45 -0.61
CA PRO A 43 -5.45 11.80 -0.94
C PRO A 43 -4.92 11.10 -2.21
N ARG A 44 -3.87 11.65 -2.80
CA ARG A 44 -3.06 10.99 -3.82
C ARG A 44 -1.96 10.18 -3.16
N ILE A 45 -1.62 9.02 -3.72
CA ILE A 45 -0.42 8.29 -3.33
C ILE A 45 0.73 8.77 -4.22
N ALA A 46 1.86 9.11 -3.59
CA ALA A 46 3.06 9.56 -4.27
C ALA A 46 4.28 8.74 -3.83
N PHE A 47 5.27 8.73 -4.71
CA PHE A 47 6.55 8.07 -4.48
C PHE A 47 7.64 9.10 -4.70
N ARG A 48 8.52 9.24 -3.72
CA ARG A 48 9.58 10.25 -3.72
C ARG A 48 10.91 9.62 -3.37
N TRP A 49 11.98 10.21 -3.90
CA TRP A 49 13.35 9.79 -3.63
C TRP A 49 14.08 11.00 -3.05
N GLU A 50 14.50 10.88 -1.80
CA GLU A 50 15.05 12.01 -1.03
C GLU A 50 16.29 11.60 -0.22
N LYS A 51 17.03 12.58 0.29
CA LYS A 51 18.16 12.35 1.20
C LYS A 51 17.66 12.16 2.64
N VAL A 52 16.95 11.06 2.86
CA VAL A 52 16.44 10.61 4.17
C VAL A 52 17.20 9.35 4.61
N ALA A 53 17.31 9.11 5.92
CA ALA A 53 18.11 8.01 6.44
C ALA A 53 17.47 6.62 6.20
N LEU A 54 16.15 6.54 6.32
CA LEU A 54 15.36 5.32 6.14
C LEU A 54 14.10 5.64 5.32
N PRO A 55 13.49 4.64 4.67
CA PRO A 55 12.18 4.79 4.06
C PRO A 55 11.18 5.30 5.08
N THR A 56 10.36 6.26 4.68
CA THR A 56 9.31 6.81 5.51
C THR A 56 8.03 7.00 4.71
N VAL A 57 6.91 7.08 5.40
CA VAL A 57 5.67 7.57 4.79
C VAL A 57 5.34 8.89 5.45
N SER A 58 5.00 9.89 4.64
CA SER A 58 4.50 11.17 5.11
C SER A 58 3.14 11.48 4.53
N TRP A 59 2.42 12.39 5.19
CA TRP A 59 1.25 13.03 4.65
C TRP A 59 1.42 14.54 4.69
N SER A 60 0.84 15.20 3.69
CA SER A 60 0.81 16.65 3.60
C SER A 60 -0.58 17.15 3.24
N ASN A 61 -0.88 18.36 3.69
CA ASN A 61 -2.05 19.14 3.29
C ASN A 61 -1.58 20.49 2.73
N ILE A 62 -2.50 21.38 2.33
CA ILE A 62 -2.14 22.68 1.72
C ILE A 62 -1.49 23.63 2.76
N THR A 63 -1.80 23.48 4.04
CA THR A 63 -1.54 24.49 5.08
C THR A 63 -0.47 24.12 6.10
N ASP A 64 -0.09 22.84 6.22
CA ASP A 64 0.87 22.33 7.19
C ASP A 64 2.16 21.82 6.52
N SER A 65 3.21 21.76 7.33
CA SER A 65 4.43 21.00 7.01
C SER A 65 4.13 19.50 6.92
N GLU A 66 4.98 18.77 6.19
CA GLU A 66 4.90 17.31 6.10
C GLU A 66 4.91 16.65 7.49
N ASN A 67 3.94 15.77 7.72
CA ASN A 67 3.85 14.95 8.91
C ASN A 67 4.23 13.52 8.54
N THR A 68 4.98 12.83 9.39
CA THR A 68 5.41 11.45 9.14
C THR A 68 4.57 10.44 9.91
N PHE A 69 4.32 9.29 9.30
CA PHE A 69 3.83 8.13 10.02
C PHE A 69 4.94 7.63 10.95
N PRO A 70 4.61 7.27 12.21
CA PRO A 70 5.56 6.64 13.10
C PRO A 70 5.79 5.20 12.64
N LEU A 71 6.67 5.02 11.67
CA LEU A 71 7.17 3.69 11.33
C LEU A 71 7.95 3.20 12.56
N GLY A 72 7.47 2.12 13.16
CA GLY A 72 8.14 1.50 14.29
C GLY A 72 9.59 1.14 13.99
N HIS A 73 10.42 1.02 15.03
CA HIS A 73 11.74 0.43 14.86
C HIS A 73 11.64 -1.09 14.83
N ALA A 74 12.56 -1.73 14.10
CA ALA A 74 12.73 -3.17 14.16
C ALA A 74 12.97 -3.64 15.60
N VAL A 75 12.30 -4.72 16.01
CA VAL A 75 12.50 -5.34 17.31
C VAL A 75 13.48 -6.51 17.17
N ASP A 76 14.35 -6.72 18.18
CA ASP A 76 15.56 -7.59 18.19
C ASP A 76 15.38 -9.05 17.69
N GLN A 77 14.16 -9.53 17.46
CA GLN A 77 13.89 -10.84 16.86
C GLN A 77 13.50 -10.67 15.39
N LEU A 78 14.51 -10.41 14.56
CA LEU A 78 14.41 -10.47 13.11
C LEU A 78 14.22 -11.92 12.67
N VAL A 79 13.00 -12.30 12.29
CA VAL A 79 12.83 -13.41 11.35
C VAL A 79 13.18 -12.83 9.99
N SER A 80 14.30 -13.29 9.39
CA SER A 80 14.72 -12.85 8.06
C SER A 80 13.67 -13.28 7.05
N VAL A 81 12.78 -12.34 6.70
CA VAL A 81 11.77 -12.51 5.66
C VAL A 81 12.43 -12.55 4.25
N GLN A 82 13.76 -12.41 4.17
CA GLN A 82 14.48 -12.15 2.93
C GLN A 82 15.28 -13.31 2.33
N GLU A 83 15.45 -14.45 3.02
CA GLU A 83 16.26 -15.56 2.47
C GLU A 83 15.76 -16.00 1.08
N GLU A 84 14.44 -15.96 0.87
CA GLU A 84 13.78 -16.33 -0.40
C GLU A 84 13.23 -15.13 -1.18
N ALA A 85 13.49 -13.90 -0.72
CA ALA A 85 13.00 -12.69 -1.38
C ALA A 85 13.62 -12.48 -2.76
N MET A 86 12.83 -11.96 -3.69
CA MET A 86 13.23 -11.65 -5.06
C MET A 86 13.84 -10.24 -5.15
N SER A 87 14.74 -9.98 -6.11
CA SER A 87 15.17 -8.59 -6.37
C SER A 87 14.08 -7.78 -7.08
N ILE A 88 14.06 -6.46 -6.86
CA ILE A 88 13.13 -5.57 -7.55
C ILE A 88 13.28 -5.61 -9.09
N GLU A 89 14.50 -5.83 -9.58
CA GLU A 89 14.77 -5.99 -11.02
C GLU A 89 14.14 -7.26 -11.59
N GLN A 90 14.22 -8.38 -10.84
CA GLN A 90 13.57 -9.63 -11.26
C GLN A 90 12.05 -9.48 -11.27
N LEU A 91 11.47 -8.74 -10.30
CA LEU A 91 10.06 -8.42 -10.28
C LEU A 91 9.67 -7.61 -11.52
N TYR A 92 10.39 -6.50 -11.79
CA TYR A 92 10.17 -5.65 -12.95
C TYR A 92 10.16 -6.45 -14.25
N ARG A 93 11.20 -7.25 -14.50
CA ARG A 93 11.31 -8.06 -15.73
C ARG A 93 10.18 -9.08 -15.89
N ARG A 94 9.65 -9.63 -14.79
CA ARG A 94 8.55 -10.61 -14.85
C ARG A 94 7.19 -9.94 -15.07
N LEU A 95 7.02 -8.70 -14.63
CA LEU A 95 5.76 -7.95 -14.71
C LEU A 95 5.70 -6.92 -15.85
N GLU A 96 6.81 -6.68 -16.55
CA GLU A 96 6.88 -5.73 -17.67
C GLU A 96 5.75 -5.99 -18.69
N GLY A 97 4.91 -4.98 -18.89
CA GLY A 97 3.77 -5.02 -19.81
C GLY A 97 2.54 -5.81 -19.32
N ARG A 98 2.51 -6.26 -18.06
CA ARG A 98 1.42 -7.08 -17.48
C ARG A 98 0.64 -6.39 -16.36
N LEU A 99 1.09 -5.20 -15.94
CA LEU A 99 0.44 -4.39 -14.91
C LEU A 99 -0.71 -3.60 -15.52
N ILE A 100 -1.86 -3.60 -14.85
CA ILE A 100 -3.07 -2.89 -15.29
C ILE A 100 -3.56 -1.87 -14.27
N GLY A 101 -3.01 -1.87 -13.05
CA GLY A 101 -3.42 -0.96 -12.00
C GLY A 101 -2.68 -1.17 -10.69
N MET A 102 -3.01 -0.32 -9.73
CA MET A 102 -2.65 -0.46 -8.32
C MET A 102 -3.94 -0.34 -7.52
N ASP A 103 -4.29 -1.38 -6.76
CA ASP A 103 -5.52 -1.38 -5.96
C ASP A 103 -5.34 -0.57 -4.67
N HIS A 104 -4.25 -0.84 -3.94
CA HIS A 104 -3.88 -0.07 -2.77
C HIS A 104 -2.36 -0.10 -2.54
N ALA A 105 -1.91 0.89 -1.78
CA ALA A 105 -0.60 0.86 -1.14
C ALA A 105 -0.81 1.02 0.36
N GLY A 106 0.14 0.61 1.18
CA GLY A 106 -0.05 0.75 2.61
C GLY A 106 1.19 0.48 3.43
N ILE A 107 0.98 0.59 4.74
CA ILE A 107 2.00 0.30 5.73
C ILE A 107 1.47 -0.67 6.78
N ASN A 108 2.29 -1.66 7.11
CA ASN A 108 2.11 -2.45 8.31
C ASN A 108 2.99 -1.88 9.40
N ILE A 109 2.36 -1.55 10.53
CA ILE A 109 3.05 -1.04 11.71
C ILE A 109 3.02 -2.15 12.78
N PRO A 110 4.19 -2.71 13.16
CA PRO A 110 4.28 -3.72 14.19
C PRO A 110 3.64 -3.22 15.49
N ALA A 111 2.70 -3.98 16.04
CA ALA A 111 2.05 -3.66 17.31
C ALA A 111 3.05 -3.57 18.47
N ALA A 112 4.14 -4.34 18.39
CA ALA A 112 5.26 -4.27 19.32
C ALA A 112 5.96 -2.89 19.34
N SER A 113 5.90 -2.16 18.23
CA SER A 113 6.54 -0.85 18.07
C SER A 113 5.60 0.34 18.34
N MET A 114 4.27 0.09 18.31
CA MET A 114 3.26 1.13 18.44
C MET A 114 2.22 0.75 19.50
N PRO A 115 2.22 1.42 20.67
CA PRO A 115 1.21 1.21 21.70
C PRO A 115 -0.22 1.46 21.16
N PRO A 116 -1.23 0.66 21.57
CA PRO A 116 -2.60 0.78 21.05
C PRO A 116 -3.22 2.18 21.19
N LEU A 117 -2.90 2.91 22.27
CA LEU A 117 -3.37 4.28 22.44
C LEU A 117 -2.78 5.24 21.40
N LYS A 118 -1.48 5.11 21.09
CA LYS A 118 -0.85 5.93 20.05
C LYS A 118 -1.42 5.61 18.66
N TRP A 119 -1.68 4.33 18.40
CA TRP A 119 -2.33 3.90 17.16
C TRP A 119 -3.71 4.55 17.02
N LYS A 120 -4.54 4.45 18.06
CA LYS A 120 -5.86 5.07 18.09
C LYS A 120 -5.80 6.60 17.91
N ASP A 121 -4.88 7.28 18.59
CA ASP A 121 -4.71 8.73 18.48
C ASP A 121 -4.33 9.13 17.04
N MET A 122 -3.44 8.36 16.39
CA MET A 122 -3.08 8.56 14.99
C MET A 122 -4.30 8.39 14.07
N LEU A 123 -5.10 7.34 14.25
CA LEU A 123 -6.31 7.13 13.44
C LEU A 123 -7.33 8.26 13.61
N VAL A 124 -7.51 8.78 14.83
CA VAL A 124 -8.38 9.94 15.10
C VAL A 124 -7.89 11.19 14.35
N GLU A 125 -6.58 11.42 14.30
CA GLU A 125 -6.02 12.56 13.56
C GLU A 125 -6.15 12.41 12.04
N LEU A 126 -6.03 11.19 11.51
CA LEU A 126 -6.22 10.89 10.09
C LEU A 126 -7.69 11.01 9.68
N ALA A 127 -8.62 10.49 10.49
CA ALA A 127 -10.07 10.54 10.24
C ALA A 127 -10.61 11.98 10.09
N LYS A 128 -9.97 12.96 10.75
CA LYS A 128 -10.30 14.38 10.60
C LYS A 128 -9.96 14.97 9.23
N ARG A 129 -9.02 14.34 8.50
CA ARG A 129 -8.38 14.93 7.30
C ARG A 129 -8.49 14.05 6.05
N ALA A 130 -8.99 12.82 6.20
CA ALA A 130 -9.19 11.88 5.11
C ALA A 130 -10.48 11.07 5.30
N ALA A 131 -11.00 10.47 4.22
CA ALA A 131 -12.12 9.54 4.31
C ALA A 131 -11.58 8.16 4.75
N LEU A 132 -11.42 8.01 6.07
CA LEU A 132 -10.91 6.80 6.72
C LEU A 132 -12.07 5.87 7.09
N TYR A 133 -11.97 4.60 6.71
CA TYR A 133 -12.98 3.57 6.93
C TYR A 133 -12.38 2.37 7.64
N ARG A 134 -13.18 1.72 8.48
CA ARG A 134 -12.75 0.49 9.16
C ARG A 134 -12.73 -0.67 8.18
N TYR A 135 -11.83 -1.60 8.40
CA TYR A 135 -11.96 -2.95 7.85
C TYR A 135 -12.79 -3.79 8.82
N PRO A 136 -13.87 -4.45 8.39
CA PRO A 136 -14.66 -5.33 9.25
C PRO A 136 -13.83 -6.47 9.85
N GLY A 137 -13.72 -6.51 11.18
CA GLY A 137 -13.12 -7.63 11.93
C GLY A 137 -11.64 -7.48 12.30
N GLU A 138 -10.90 -6.60 11.62
CA GLU A 138 -9.46 -6.39 11.82
C GLU A 138 -9.13 -4.89 11.96
N ASP A 139 -8.03 -4.56 12.64
CA ASP A 139 -7.58 -3.17 12.84
C ASP A 139 -6.73 -2.68 11.66
N TRP A 140 -7.30 -2.82 10.46
CA TRP A 140 -6.65 -2.53 9.17
C TRP A 140 -7.40 -1.44 8.39
N PRO A 141 -7.60 -0.24 8.93
CA PRO A 141 -8.42 0.77 8.28
C PRO A 141 -7.81 1.24 6.95
N PHE A 142 -8.70 1.66 6.05
CA PHE A 142 -8.36 2.15 4.73
C PHE A 142 -8.75 3.62 4.59
N ILE A 143 -7.83 4.43 4.05
CA ILE A 143 -8.19 5.73 3.50
C ILE A 143 -8.65 5.49 2.05
N ILE A 144 -9.91 5.81 1.79
CA ILE A 144 -10.46 5.79 0.43
C ILE A 144 -10.34 7.20 -0.15
N PRO A 145 -9.78 7.36 -1.35
CA PRO A 145 -9.75 8.65 -2.01
C PRO A 145 -11.18 9.10 -2.36
N ALA A 146 -11.50 10.31 -1.92
CA ALA A 146 -12.83 10.90 -2.01
C ALA A 146 -12.76 12.27 -2.70
N GLU A 147 -13.80 12.67 -3.41
CA GLU A 147 -13.97 14.06 -3.85
C GLU A 147 -14.30 14.98 -2.66
N GLU A 148 -14.31 16.31 -2.86
CA GLU A 148 -14.55 17.25 -1.75
C GLU A 148 -15.91 17.07 -1.07
N GLU A 149 -16.97 16.89 -1.86
CA GLU A 149 -18.31 16.64 -1.35
C GLU A 149 -18.38 15.32 -0.55
N GLU A 150 -17.82 14.25 -1.11
CA GLU A 150 -17.77 12.92 -0.47
C GLU A 150 -16.97 12.96 0.84
N PHE A 151 -15.89 13.75 0.88
CA PHE A 151 -15.18 13.97 2.13
C PHE A 151 -16.07 14.69 3.17
N ALA A 152 -16.91 15.63 2.76
CA ALA A 152 -17.78 16.37 3.67
C ALA A 152 -18.99 15.55 4.18
N THR A 153 -19.57 14.69 3.34
CA THR A 153 -20.88 14.03 3.62
C THR A 153 -20.85 12.50 3.62
N ASP A 154 -19.73 11.87 3.26
CA ASP A 154 -19.51 10.44 3.03
C ASP A 154 -19.61 10.01 1.55
N ILE A 155 -19.00 8.88 1.20
CA ILE A 155 -19.00 8.32 -0.16
C ILE A 155 -20.34 7.62 -0.39
N THR A 156 -21.06 8.03 -1.43
CA THR A 156 -22.35 7.41 -1.81
C THR A 156 -22.38 6.93 -3.26
N ASN A 157 -21.36 7.25 -4.06
CA ASN A 157 -21.25 6.79 -5.44
C ASN A 157 -20.27 5.62 -5.56
N PHE A 158 -20.80 4.46 -5.91
CA PHE A 158 -20.06 3.21 -6.12
C PHE A 158 -19.98 2.80 -7.60
N SER A 159 -20.28 3.69 -8.54
CA SER A 159 -20.17 3.39 -9.97
C SER A 159 -18.76 3.57 -10.55
N ILE A 160 -17.78 3.90 -9.71
CA ILE A 160 -16.40 4.22 -10.13
C ILE A 160 -15.40 3.43 -9.29
N LYS A 161 -14.24 3.12 -9.89
CA LYS A 161 -13.12 2.50 -9.19
C LYS A 161 -12.40 3.52 -8.31
N ARG A 162 -12.11 3.17 -7.05
CA ARG A 162 -11.48 4.03 -6.05
C ARG A 162 -10.10 3.52 -5.65
N THR A 163 -9.18 3.52 -6.61
CA THR A 163 -7.81 3.02 -6.40
C THR A 163 -6.74 4.01 -6.89
N PRO A 164 -5.59 4.17 -6.21
CA PRO A 164 -5.18 3.37 -5.07
C PRO A 164 -5.84 3.84 -3.76
N LYS A 165 -6.27 2.88 -2.93
CA LYS A 165 -6.61 3.11 -1.52
C LYS A 165 -5.31 3.15 -0.71
N PHE A 166 -5.34 3.69 0.51
CA PHE A 166 -4.21 3.61 1.42
C PHE A 166 -4.54 2.78 2.65
N GLU A 167 -3.82 1.67 2.85
CA GLU A 167 -4.04 0.74 3.97
C GLU A 167 -3.09 1.03 5.14
N LEU A 168 -3.63 1.00 6.34
CA LEU A 168 -2.90 1.09 7.60
C LEU A 168 -3.16 -0.22 8.36
N VAL A 169 -2.14 -1.05 8.56
CA VAL A 169 -2.28 -2.34 9.26
C VAL A 169 -1.65 -2.26 10.64
N TYR A 170 -2.44 -2.40 11.70
CA TYR A 170 -1.92 -2.64 13.04
C TYR A 170 -1.51 -4.11 13.18
N ASP A 171 -0.23 -4.39 12.93
CA ASP A 171 0.24 -5.73 12.62
C ASP A 171 0.72 -6.46 13.89
N GLN A 172 0.00 -7.50 14.30
CA GLN A 172 0.33 -8.34 15.45
C GLN A 172 1.34 -9.45 15.11
N TYR A 173 1.65 -9.66 13.83
CA TYR A 173 2.35 -10.83 13.33
C TYR A 173 3.79 -10.54 12.91
N THR A 174 4.14 -9.26 12.71
CA THR A 174 5.45 -8.84 12.21
C THR A 174 6.19 -7.99 13.24
N ASN A 175 7.52 -8.03 13.19
CA ASN A 175 8.41 -7.30 14.10
C ASN A 175 9.12 -6.12 13.43
N VAL A 176 8.89 -5.91 12.13
CA VAL A 176 9.44 -4.82 11.33
C VAL A 176 8.33 -4.17 10.51
N PRO A 177 8.36 -2.85 10.27
CA PRO A 177 7.42 -2.21 9.35
C PRO A 177 7.45 -2.86 7.97
N ILE A 178 6.29 -2.92 7.32
CA ILE A 178 6.18 -3.40 5.93
C ILE A 178 5.61 -2.29 5.07
N PHE A 179 6.28 -1.96 3.97
CA PHE A 179 5.62 -1.25 2.87
C PHE A 179 4.98 -2.28 1.96
N GLN A 180 3.67 -2.15 1.76
CA GLN A 180 2.90 -3.07 0.94
C GLN A 180 2.33 -2.37 -0.28
N PHE A 181 2.44 -3.03 -1.44
CA PHE A 181 1.93 -2.54 -2.71
C PHE A 181 1.08 -3.63 -3.37
N ALA A 182 -0.22 -3.40 -3.46
CA ALA A 182 -1.14 -4.29 -4.15
C ALA A 182 -1.29 -3.86 -5.61
N LEU A 183 -0.72 -4.66 -6.50
CA LEU A 183 -0.73 -4.41 -7.94
C LEU A 183 -1.72 -5.31 -8.65
N GLU A 184 -2.36 -4.76 -9.68
CA GLU A 184 -3.32 -5.48 -10.50
C GLU A 184 -2.64 -5.95 -11.78
N THR A 185 -2.83 -7.22 -12.12
CA THR A 185 -2.23 -7.84 -13.30
C THR A 185 -3.29 -8.32 -14.29
N ASP A 186 -2.90 -8.48 -15.55
CA ASP A 186 -3.75 -9.12 -16.57
C ASP A 186 -3.57 -10.65 -16.64
N LEU A 187 -2.89 -11.24 -15.65
CA LEU A 187 -2.48 -12.64 -15.59
C LEU A 187 -3.48 -13.52 -14.86
N THR A 188 -3.79 -14.68 -15.43
CA THR A 188 -4.55 -15.71 -14.73
C THR A 188 -3.79 -16.22 -13.51
N ARG A 189 -4.51 -16.89 -12.60
CA ARG A 189 -3.90 -17.53 -11.42
C ARG A 189 -2.76 -18.46 -11.78
N ASP A 190 -3.00 -19.39 -12.71
CA ASP A 190 -1.98 -20.34 -13.15
C ASP A 190 -0.74 -19.63 -13.73
N GLU A 191 -0.93 -18.57 -14.53
CA GLU A 191 0.19 -17.81 -15.09
C GLU A 191 1.01 -17.10 -14.00
N LEU A 192 0.34 -16.50 -13.02
CA LEU A 192 0.99 -15.77 -11.94
C LEU A 192 1.70 -16.70 -10.97
N GLU A 193 1.09 -17.83 -10.61
CA GLU A 193 1.73 -18.87 -9.78
C GLU A 193 2.92 -19.52 -10.50
N ASN A 194 2.87 -19.70 -11.82
CA ASN A 194 4.01 -20.17 -12.62
C ASN A 194 5.14 -19.12 -12.70
N LEU A 195 4.80 -17.83 -12.76
CA LEU A 195 5.79 -16.75 -12.74
C LEU A 195 6.41 -16.57 -11.35
N PHE A 196 5.67 -16.85 -10.29
CA PHE A 196 6.09 -16.70 -8.90
C PHE A 196 5.76 -17.97 -8.09
N PRO A 197 6.47 -19.08 -8.36
CA PRO A 197 6.22 -20.35 -7.70
C PRO A 197 6.63 -20.30 -6.22
N ASP A 198 6.12 -21.26 -5.44
CA ASP A 198 6.58 -21.45 -4.07
C ASP A 198 8.09 -21.73 -4.06
N PRO A 199 8.83 -21.22 -3.06
CA PRO A 199 8.35 -20.38 -1.95
C PRO A 199 8.50 -18.87 -2.22
N ILE A 200 8.96 -18.48 -3.42
CA ILE A 200 9.22 -17.07 -3.79
C ILE A 200 7.93 -16.25 -3.77
N GLY A 201 6.90 -16.77 -4.44
CA GLY A 201 5.54 -16.33 -4.23
C GLY A 201 4.93 -17.19 -3.13
N PHE A 202 4.01 -16.61 -2.36
CA PHE A 202 3.23 -17.33 -1.36
C PHE A 202 1.79 -16.80 -1.35
N ALA A 203 0.89 -17.60 -0.79
CA ALA A 203 -0.47 -17.17 -0.52
C ALA A 203 -0.62 -16.83 0.97
N ILE A 204 -1.32 -15.74 1.27
CA ILE A 204 -1.75 -15.44 2.64
C ILE A 204 -2.99 -16.29 2.92
N PRO A 205 -3.05 -17.07 4.02
CA PRO A 205 -4.18 -17.95 4.30
C PRO A 205 -5.52 -17.22 4.24
N GLY A 206 -6.44 -17.72 3.41
CA GLY A 206 -7.77 -17.13 3.22
C GLY A 206 -7.84 -16.09 2.10
N LEU A 207 -6.71 -15.70 1.52
CA LEU A 207 -6.59 -14.77 0.38
C LEU A 207 -5.99 -15.47 -0.85
N ASP A 208 -5.85 -16.80 -0.80
CA ASP A 208 -5.21 -17.64 -1.82
C ASP A 208 -5.84 -17.51 -3.21
N GLU A 209 -7.13 -17.16 -3.27
CA GLU A 209 -7.91 -16.96 -4.50
C GLU A 209 -7.88 -15.51 -5.02
N ILE A 210 -7.25 -14.58 -4.28
CA ILE A 210 -7.31 -13.15 -4.56
C ILE A 210 -6.00 -12.66 -5.18
N PHE A 211 -4.88 -12.98 -4.55
CA PHE A 211 -3.57 -12.51 -4.99
C PHE A 211 -2.43 -13.45 -4.60
N ARG A 212 -1.29 -13.24 -5.24
CA ARG A 212 -0.01 -13.87 -4.92
C ARG A 212 0.92 -12.85 -4.27
N SER A 213 1.41 -13.14 -3.07
CA SER A 213 2.29 -12.24 -2.31
C SER A 213 3.76 -12.62 -2.50
N LEU A 214 4.64 -11.63 -2.43
CA LEU A 214 6.09 -11.84 -2.43
C LEU A 214 6.81 -10.73 -1.66
N PHE A 215 7.95 -11.08 -1.07
CA PHE A 215 8.87 -10.12 -0.46
C PHE A 215 9.98 -9.72 -1.44
N ILE A 216 10.37 -8.45 -1.37
CA ILE A 216 11.37 -7.86 -2.25
C ILE A 216 12.62 -7.47 -1.47
N ARG A 217 13.78 -7.86 -2.00
CA ARG A 217 15.08 -7.41 -1.52
C ARG A 217 15.26 -5.91 -1.74
N HIS A 218 15.80 -5.24 -0.75
CA HIS A 218 16.01 -3.79 -0.75
C HIS A 218 17.22 -3.39 0.11
N PRO A 219 17.78 -2.18 -0.06
CA PRO A 219 18.99 -1.76 0.66
C PRO A 219 18.82 -1.55 2.17
N TRP A 220 17.58 -1.44 2.66
CA TRP A 220 17.25 -1.13 4.07
C TRP A 220 17.02 -2.39 4.93
N GLU A 221 17.83 -3.43 4.71
CA GLU A 221 17.69 -4.71 5.41
C GLU A 221 17.72 -4.54 6.92
N GLY A 222 16.91 -5.34 7.63
CA GLY A 222 16.82 -5.30 9.09
C GLY A 222 15.92 -4.19 9.66
N GLU A 223 15.66 -3.13 8.91
CA GLU A 223 14.86 -1.99 9.37
C GLU A 223 13.39 -2.08 8.97
N MET A 224 13.11 -2.69 7.82
CA MET A 224 11.77 -2.88 7.28
C MET A 224 11.72 -4.04 6.29
N ALA A 225 10.53 -4.36 5.78
CA ALA A 225 10.33 -5.24 4.64
C ALA A 225 9.46 -4.57 3.56
N ILE A 226 9.59 -5.02 2.30
CA ILE A 226 8.72 -4.58 1.20
C ILE A 226 8.00 -5.80 0.65
N ARG A 227 6.66 -5.73 0.65
CA ARG A 227 5.78 -6.78 0.12
C ARG A 227 5.01 -6.26 -1.09
N PHE A 228 4.89 -7.11 -2.11
CA PHE A 228 3.95 -6.89 -3.21
C PHE A 228 2.89 -7.97 -3.16
N ASP A 229 1.64 -7.54 -3.32
CA ASP A 229 0.49 -8.43 -3.49
C ASP A 229 0.00 -8.29 -4.93
N LEU A 230 0.14 -9.35 -5.71
CA LEU A 230 -0.16 -9.34 -7.13
C LEU A 230 -1.54 -9.97 -7.35
N TYR A 231 -2.55 -9.15 -7.62
CA TYR A 231 -3.90 -9.60 -7.91
C TYR A 231 -3.93 -10.43 -9.19
N TYR A 232 -4.66 -11.54 -9.14
CA TYR A 232 -5.01 -12.29 -10.34
C TYR A 232 -5.95 -11.46 -11.22
N LYS A 233 -5.95 -11.77 -12.51
CA LYS A 233 -6.85 -11.18 -13.49
C LYS A 233 -8.31 -11.28 -13.01
N PRO A 234 -9.06 -10.17 -13.01
CA PRO A 234 -10.48 -10.19 -12.71
C PRO A 234 -11.25 -11.14 -13.65
N THR A 235 -12.18 -11.91 -13.11
CA THR A 235 -13.05 -12.79 -13.88
C THR A 235 -14.25 -12.06 -14.49
N SER A 236 -14.50 -10.82 -14.06
CA SER A 236 -15.57 -9.94 -14.53
C SER A 236 -15.00 -8.58 -14.93
N ASN A 237 -15.66 -7.92 -15.88
CA ASN A 237 -15.38 -6.52 -16.22
C ASN A 237 -16.21 -5.54 -15.37
N GLU A 238 -17.14 -6.05 -14.56
CA GLU A 238 -17.90 -5.24 -13.60
C GLU A 238 -17.03 -4.96 -12.36
N LEU A 239 -17.11 -3.74 -11.84
CA LEU A 239 -16.40 -3.36 -10.62
C LEU A 239 -17.03 -4.07 -9.42
N SER A 240 -16.18 -4.67 -8.60
CA SER A 240 -16.58 -5.25 -7.32
C SER A 240 -16.78 -4.18 -6.23
N ASP A 241 -17.53 -4.52 -5.18
CA ASP A 241 -17.70 -3.67 -3.98
C ASP A 241 -16.36 -3.30 -3.32
N TRP A 242 -15.32 -4.11 -3.52
CA TRP A 242 -13.96 -3.80 -3.09
C TRP A 242 -13.33 -2.70 -3.94
N GLU A 243 -13.39 -2.82 -5.27
CA GLU A 243 -12.81 -1.84 -6.19
C GLU A 243 -13.49 -0.47 -6.08
N THR A 244 -14.80 -0.45 -5.85
CA THR A 244 -15.60 0.76 -5.67
C THR A 244 -15.47 1.34 -4.25
N GLY A 245 -15.01 0.54 -3.30
CA GLY A 245 -14.93 0.87 -1.88
C GLY A 245 -16.25 0.72 -1.13
N GLU A 246 -17.34 0.31 -1.80
CA GLU A 246 -18.66 0.13 -1.20
C GLU A 246 -18.63 -0.76 0.04
N TRP A 247 -17.89 -1.87 -0.01
CA TRP A 247 -17.84 -2.81 1.10
C TRP A 247 -17.31 -2.16 2.38
N LEU A 248 -16.24 -1.36 2.27
CA LEU A 248 -15.64 -0.63 3.40
C LEU A 248 -16.59 0.46 3.93
N VAL A 249 -17.23 1.21 3.03
CA VAL A 249 -18.16 2.28 3.40
C VAL A 249 -19.39 1.73 4.12
N VAL A 250 -20.02 0.69 3.55
CA VAL A 250 -21.28 0.13 4.04
C VAL A 250 -21.07 -0.79 5.25
N SER A 251 -20.07 -1.67 5.20
CA SER A 251 -19.86 -2.70 6.24
C SER A 251 -18.89 -2.25 7.33
N GLY A 252 -17.85 -1.49 6.98
CA GLY A 252 -16.85 -1.01 7.93
C GLY A 252 -17.28 0.30 8.62
N GLY A 253 -17.83 1.21 7.83
CA GLY A 253 -18.28 2.52 8.29
C GLY A 253 -17.13 3.49 8.51
N ARG A 254 -17.42 4.77 8.28
CA ARG A 254 -16.48 5.87 8.42
C ARG A 254 -16.01 6.05 9.86
N MET A 255 -14.72 6.34 10.04
CA MET A 255 -14.09 6.59 11.35
C MET A 255 -14.31 8.00 11.86
#